data_AF-A0A6B3EV07-F1
#
_entry.id   AF-A0A6B3EV07-F1
#
_cell.length_a   1.000
_cell.length_b   1.000
_cell.length_c   1.000
_cell.angle_alpha   90.00
_cell.angle_beta   90.00
_cell.angle_gamma   90.00
#
_symmetry.space_group_name_H-M   'P 1'
#
loop_
_entity.id
_entity.type
_entity.pdbx_description
1 polymer ?
#
loop_
_entity_poly.entity_id
_entity_poly.type
_entity_poly.pdbx_seq_one_letter_code
_entity_poly.pdbx_strand_id
1 'polypeptide(L)' 'VVPATVASHSPQVEPLRARILSLLSFVRPRPAEVPMVSTVTGEILRGPELTAEYWFENCRRPVDFEPVVRRLL' A
#
# COMPACT_ATOMS: atom_id res chain seq x y z
N VAL A 1 12.10 -15.01 -14.55
CA VAL A 1 12.48 -13.85 -13.70
C VAL A 1 11.79 -12.64 -14.27
N VAL A 2 11.12 -11.84 -13.43
CA VAL A 2 10.57 -10.54 -13.86
C VAL A 2 11.72 -9.53 -13.81
N PRO A 3 12.09 -8.86 -14.92
CA PRO A 3 13.12 -7.83 -14.90
C PRO A 3 12.68 -6.68 -13.98
N ALA A 4 13.48 -6.40 -12.96
CA ALA A 4 13.25 -5.31 -12.02
C ALA A 4 14.59 -4.82 -11.46
N THR A 5 14.67 -3.52 -11.19
CA THR A 5 15.83 -2.89 -10.53
C THR A 5 15.70 -2.87 -9.01
N VAL A 6 14.54 -3.25 -8.47
CA VAL A 6 14.21 -3.24 -7.05
C VAL A 6 13.37 -4.46 -6.68
N ALA A 7 13.55 -4.96 -5.45
CA ALA A 7 12.76 -6.05 -4.90
C ALA A 7 11.67 -5.52 -3.94
N SER A 8 10.59 -4.98 -4.50
CA SER A 8 9.42 -4.54 -3.72
C SER A 8 8.71 -5.73 -3.05
N HIS A 9 7.79 -5.43 -2.13
CA HIS A 9 6.94 -6.41 -1.42
C HIS A 9 7.74 -7.45 -0.62
N SER A 10 8.91 -7.06 -0.13
CA SER A 10 9.86 -7.94 0.55
C SER A 10 10.51 -7.27 1.76
N PRO A 11 11.16 -8.04 2.66
CA PRO A 11 11.94 -7.47 3.78
C PRO A 11 13.01 -6.46 3.37
N GLN A 12 13.46 -6.46 2.11
CA GLN A 12 14.46 -5.51 1.63
C GLN A 12 13.95 -4.06 1.59
N VAL A 13 12.63 -3.84 1.70
CA VAL A 13 12.03 -2.50 1.79
C VAL A 13 12.13 -1.91 3.20
N GLU A 14 12.28 -2.74 4.23
CA GLU A 14 12.27 -2.31 5.64
C GLU A 14 13.27 -1.18 5.97
N PRO A 15 14.54 -1.23 5.49
CA PRO A 15 15.50 -0.16 5.76
C PRO A 15 15.09 1.21 5.19
N LEU A 16 14.17 1.24 4.21
CA LEU A 16 13.68 2.46 3.60
C LEU A 16 12.53 3.11 4.38
N ARG A 17 12.01 2.46 5.43
CA ARG A 17 10.81 2.92 6.17
C ARG A 17 10.88 4.38 6.57
N ALA A 18 11.93 4.75 7.31
CA ALA A 18 12.10 6.13 7.79
C ALA A 18 12.17 7.14 6.63
N ARG A 19 12.86 6.77 5.53
CA ARG A 19 12.98 7.62 4.34
C ARG A 19 11.64 7.79 3.63
N ILE A 20 10.89 6.71 3.44
CA ILE A 20 9.57 6.73 2.79
C ILE A 20 8.59 7.57 3.62
N LEU A 21 8.52 7.36 4.94
CA LEU A 21 7.64 8.15 5.81
C LEU A 21 7.97 9.65 5.77
N SER A 22 9.26 9.99 5.77
CA SER A 22 9.71 11.38 5.64
C SER A 22 9.31 11.98 4.30
N LEU A 23 9.56 11.26 3.19
CA LEU A 23 9.20 11.71 1.85
C LEU A 23 7.68 11.89 1.67
N LEU A 24 6.87 11.06 2.30
CA LEU A 24 5.42 11.10 2.21
C LEU A 24 4.75 11.89 3.34
N SER A 25 5.52 12.58 4.18
CA SER A 25 5.00 13.35 5.33
C SER A 25 4.05 14.48 4.94
N PHE A 26 4.04 14.90 3.67
CA PHE A 26 3.12 15.91 3.14
C PHE A 26 1.74 15.35 2.77
N VAL A 27 1.58 14.02 2.70
CA VAL A 27 0.32 13.39 2.30
C VAL A 27 -0.77 13.71 3.33
N ARG A 28 -1.91 14.21 2.85
CA ARG A 28 -3.11 14.52 3.65
C ARG A 28 -4.29 13.78 3.03
N PRO A 29 -4.56 12.54 3.46
CA PRO A 29 -5.66 11.77 2.91
C PRO A 29 -7.01 12.45 3.21
N ARG A 30 -7.95 12.31 2.28
CA ARG A 30 -9.29 12.88 2.40
C ARG A 30 -10.32 11.76 2.28
N PRO A 31 -11.57 11.97 2.76
CA PRO A 31 -12.66 11.05 2.48
C PRO A 31 -12.74 10.74 0.98
N ALA A 32 -12.78 9.46 0.66
CA ALA A 32 -12.90 8.98 -0.70
C ALA A 32 -14.36 9.07 -1.14
N GLU A 33 -14.60 9.63 -2.33
CA GLU A 33 -15.93 9.65 -2.95
C GLU A 33 -16.37 8.23 -3.34
N VAL A 34 -15.39 7.41 -3.74
CA VAL A 34 -15.57 5.98 -4.01
C VAL A 34 -14.66 5.20 -3.06
N PRO A 35 -15.21 4.33 -2.19
CA PRO A 35 -14.39 3.49 -1.31
C PRO A 35 -13.43 2.60 -2.11
N MET A 36 -12.23 2.39 -1.59
CA MET A 36 -11.20 1.56 -2.23
C MET A 36 -11.04 0.26 -1.46
N VAL A 37 -11.07 -0.90 -2.13
CA VAL A 37 -10.66 -2.16 -1.50
C VAL A 37 -9.15 -2.31 -1.61
N SER A 38 -8.46 -2.34 -0.47
CA SER A 38 -7.01 -2.43 -0.42
C SER A 38 -6.52 -3.85 -0.69
N THR A 39 -5.56 -4.00 -1.60
CA THR A 39 -4.83 -5.26 -1.81
C THR A 39 -3.74 -5.54 -0.79
N VAL A 40 -3.54 -4.63 0.18
CA VAL A 40 -2.57 -4.79 1.27
C VAL A 40 -3.23 -5.34 2.53
N THR A 41 -4.47 -4.91 2.79
CA THR A 41 -5.23 -5.27 4.00
C THR A 41 -6.42 -6.18 3.70
N GLY A 42 -6.90 -6.21 2.45
CA GLY A 42 -8.13 -6.91 2.07
C GLY A 42 -9.42 -6.18 2.44
N GLU A 43 -9.33 -4.99 3.05
CA GLU A 43 -10.45 -4.25 3.61
C GLU A 43 -10.86 -3.03 2.76
N ILE A 44 -12.09 -2.55 2.97
CA ILE A 44 -12.59 -1.30 2.37
C ILE A 44 -11.99 -0.12 3.13
N LEU A 45 -11.22 0.71 2.43
CA LEU A 45 -10.69 1.98 2.91
C LEU A 45 -11.59 3.13 2.49
N ARG A 46 -11.84 4.06 3.42
CA ARG A 46 -12.69 5.24 3.20
C ARG A 46 -11.90 6.50 2.87
N GLY A 47 -10.58 6.41 2.77
CA GLY A 47 -9.69 7.49 2.35
C GLY A 47 -8.73 7.96 3.44
N PRO A 48 -9.18 8.32 4.66
CA PRO A 48 -8.31 8.77 5.75
C PRO A 48 -7.17 7.81 6.10
N GLU A 49 -7.31 6.52 5.81
CA GLU A 49 -6.33 5.48 6.08
C GLU A 49 -5.13 5.51 5.14
N LEU A 50 -5.19 6.23 4.01
CA LEU A 50 -4.16 6.26 2.95
C LEU A 50 -2.95 7.15 3.32
N THR A 51 -2.46 7.03 4.55
CA THR A 51 -1.35 7.80 5.11
C THR A 51 0.01 7.36 4.54
N ALA A 52 1.08 8.06 4.93
CA ALA A 52 2.45 7.65 4.62
C ALA A 52 2.75 6.22 5.08
N GLU A 53 2.22 5.81 6.24
CA GLU A 53 2.34 4.45 6.77
C GLU A 53 1.68 3.43 5.84
N TYR A 54 0.46 3.71 5.36
CA TYR A 54 -0.20 2.82 4.40
C TYR A 54 0.64 2.61 3.14
N TRP A 55 1.21 3.69 2.60
CA TRP A 55 2.04 3.60 1.40
C TRP A 55 3.36 2.86 1.65
N PHE A 56 3.97 2.99 2.83
CA PHE A 56 5.09 2.14 3.21
C PHE A 56 4.69 0.65 3.26
N GLU A 57 3.57 0.33 3.92
CA GLU A 57 3.07 -1.05 4.00
C GLU A 57 2.74 -1.61 2.61
N ASN A 58 2.19 -0.79 1.71
CA ASN A 58 1.93 -1.16 0.32
C ASN A 58 3.22 -1.53 -0.43
N CYS A 59 4.30 -0.76 -0.26
CA CYS A 59 5.60 -1.09 -0.84
C CYS A 59 6.21 -2.35 -0.21
N ARG A 60 5.93 -2.61 1.07
CA ARG A 60 6.60 -3.65 1.89
C ARG A 60 5.91 -5.00 1.87
N ARG A 61 4.57 -5.05 1.86
CA ARG A 61 3.77 -6.27 1.95
C ARG A 61 3.42 -6.84 0.58
N PRO A 62 3.07 -8.14 0.50
CA PRO A 62 2.50 -8.74 -0.71
C PRO A 62 1.27 -7.98 -1.21
N VAL A 63 1.02 -8.10 -2.52
CA VAL A 63 -0.21 -7.61 -3.15
C VAL A 63 -1.20 -8.78 -3.26
N ASP A 64 -2.21 -8.83 -2.40
CA ASP A 64 -3.22 -9.89 -2.36
C ASP A 64 -4.32 -9.64 -3.40
N PHE A 65 -3.92 -9.58 -4.68
CA PHE A 65 -4.81 -9.21 -5.78
C PHE A 65 -5.95 -10.21 -6.01
N GLU A 66 -5.62 -11.50 -6.16
CA GLU A 66 -6.62 -12.52 -6.48
C GLU A 66 -7.69 -12.67 -5.39
N PRO A 67 -7.35 -12.74 -4.08
CA PRO A 67 -8.35 -12.83 -3.03
C PRO A 67 -9.26 -11.60 -2.98
N VAL A 68 -8.70 -10.40 -3.20
CA VAL A 68 -9.49 -9.15 -3.22
C VAL A 68 -10.44 -9.11 -4.40
N VAL A 69 -9.97 -9.43 -5.61
CA VAL A 69 -10.85 -9.47 -6.80
C VAL A 69 -11.95 -10.49 -6.63
N ARG A 70 -11.65 -11.67 -6.09
CA ARG A 70 -12.65 -12.72 -5.84
C ARG A 70 -13.75 -12.28 -4.87
N ARG A 71 -13.46 -11.42 -3.89
CA ARG A 71 -14.47 -10.86 -2.97
C ARG A 71 -15.42 -9.84 -3.64
N LEU A 72 -15.09 -9.36 -4.84
CA LEU A 72 -15.84 -8.34 -5.58
C LEU A 72 -16.75 -8.91 -6.69
N LEU A 73 -16.63 -10.20 -6.99
CA LEU A 73 -17.45 -10.92 -7.97
C LEU A 73 -18.68 -11.55 -7.31
#